data_AF-A0A536WRW8-F1
#
_entry.id   AF-A0A536WRW8-F1
#
_cell.length_a   1.000
_cell.length_b   1.000
_cell.length_c   1.000
_cell.angle_alpha   90.00
_cell.angle_beta   90.00
_cell.angle_gamma   90.00
#
_symmetry.space_group_name_H-M   'P 1'
#
loop_
_entity.id
_entity.type
_entity.pdbx_description
1 polymer ?
#
loop_
_entity_poly.entity_id
_entity_poly.type
_entity_poly.pdbx_seq_one_letter_code
_entity_poly.pdbx_strand_id
1 'polypeptide(L)'
;MDFKDYDAIIDARTPSEYALDHIPGAVSAPVLDDAQRAEVGTLYKQASSFEAKKLGAALIAKNVAQHIERQFSTKPKDWKPLVYCWRGGKRSGAMAHILREVGWQAETLPGGYRAYRRWVVETLTALPAELDFTVVHGPTGSGKSRFLAALARAGAQVLDLETLAQH
;
A
#
# COMPACT_ATOMS: atom_id res chain seq x y z
N MET A 1 -10.64 -8.34 3.06
CA MET A 1 -10.79 -6.89 2.90
C MET A 1 -11.25 -6.66 1.48
N ASP A 2 -12.26 -5.82 1.28
CA ASP A 2 -12.71 -5.40 -0.06
C ASP A 2 -12.49 -3.89 -0.19
N PHE A 3 -11.93 -3.46 -1.30
CA PHE A 3 -11.60 -2.06 -1.58
C PHE A 3 -12.37 -1.50 -2.80
N LYS A 4 -13.32 -2.25 -3.36
CA LYS A 4 -14.09 -1.85 -4.56
C LYS A 4 -14.92 -0.58 -4.37
N ASP A 5 -15.29 -0.25 -3.14
CA ASP A 5 -16.08 0.94 -2.83
C ASP A 5 -15.24 2.23 -2.77
N TYR A 6 -13.94 2.17 -3.08
CA TYR A 6 -13.05 3.32 -3.07
C TYR A 6 -12.52 3.64 -4.47
N ASP A 7 -12.55 4.92 -4.82
CA ASP A 7 -12.04 5.40 -6.11
C ASP A 7 -10.51 5.38 -6.18
N ALA A 8 -9.85 5.36 -5.03
CA ALA A 8 -8.40 5.31 -4.92
C ALA A 8 -7.97 4.73 -3.57
N ILE A 9 -6.85 4.00 -3.59
CA ILE A 9 -6.14 3.58 -2.38
C ILE A 9 -4.86 4.41 -2.31
N ILE A 10 -4.63 5.13 -1.23
CA ILE A 10 -3.51 6.07 -1.07
C ILE A 10 -2.56 5.54 0.00
N ASP A 11 -1.30 5.32 -0.39
CA ASP A 11 -0.22 4.99 0.53
C ASP A 11 0.48 6.27 1.02
N ALA A 12 0.27 6.59 2.29
CA ALA A 12 0.88 7.74 2.96
C ALA A 12 2.27 7.43 3.57
N ARG A 13 2.81 6.23 3.36
CA ARG A 13 4.17 5.86 3.82
C ARG A 13 5.24 6.53 2.96
N THR A 14 6.51 6.39 3.36
CA THR A 14 7.61 6.97 2.58
C THR A 14 7.76 6.28 1.21
N PRO A 15 8.46 6.92 0.25
CA PRO A 15 8.74 6.30 -1.05
C PRO A 15 9.41 4.94 -0.95
N SER A 16 10.40 4.78 -0.06
CA SER A 16 11.05 3.47 0.13
C SER A 16 10.11 2.41 0.72
N GLU A 17 9.25 2.77 1.68
CA GLU A 17 8.23 1.88 2.24
C GLU A 17 7.25 1.39 1.17
N TYR A 18 6.86 2.26 0.22
CA TYR A 18 5.96 1.94 -0.89
C TYR A 18 6.65 1.07 -1.95
N ALA A 19 7.89 1.42 -2.34
CA ALA A 19 8.66 0.70 -3.35
C ALA A 19 8.98 -0.74 -2.93
N LEU A 20 9.19 -0.96 -1.63
CA LEU A 20 9.43 -2.30 -1.10
C LEU A 20 8.22 -3.22 -1.27
N ASP A 21 7.02 -2.73 -0.92
CA ASP A 21 5.76 -3.48 -0.97
C ASP A 21 4.60 -2.54 -0.67
N HIS A 22 3.42 -2.73 -1.29
CA HIS A 22 2.24 -1.88 -1.08
C HIS A 22 0.95 -2.63 -1.43
N ILE A 23 -0.20 -2.07 -1.04
CA ILE A 23 -1.51 -2.63 -1.43
C ILE A 23 -1.64 -2.56 -2.97
N PRO A 24 -2.00 -3.65 -3.67
CA PRO A 24 -2.17 -3.64 -5.12
C PRO A 24 -3.09 -2.51 -5.59
N GLY A 25 -2.63 -1.75 -6.59
CA GLY A 25 -3.37 -0.60 -7.14
C GLY A 25 -3.30 0.67 -6.29
N ALA A 26 -2.59 0.68 -5.15
CA ALA A 26 -2.39 1.89 -4.37
C ALA A 26 -1.55 2.92 -5.14
N VAL A 27 -1.84 4.20 -4.94
CA VAL A 27 -1.02 5.33 -5.40
C VAL A 27 -0.19 5.86 -4.24
N SER A 28 1.09 6.12 -4.50
CA SER A 28 1.98 6.73 -3.51
C SER A 28 1.65 8.21 -3.34
N ALA A 29 1.40 8.63 -2.09
CA ALA A 29 1.27 10.04 -1.69
C ALA A 29 1.92 10.23 -0.30
N PRO A 30 3.26 10.20 -0.23
CA PRO A 30 3.99 10.19 1.04
C PRO A 30 3.71 11.45 1.85
N VAL A 31 3.28 11.30 3.11
CA VAL A 31 3.15 12.45 4.01
C VAL A 31 4.47 12.85 4.65
N LEU A 32 5.49 11.99 4.55
CA LEU A 32 6.88 12.27 4.85
C LEU A 32 7.72 11.55 3.80
N ASP A 33 8.76 12.18 3.28
CA ASP A 33 9.81 11.48 2.55
C ASP A 33 10.72 10.65 3.49
N ASP A 34 11.66 9.91 2.93
CA ASP A 34 12.56 9.04 3.70
C ASP A 34 13.44 9.82 4.70
N ALA A 35 13.93 11.00 4.30
CA ALA A 35 14.79 11.83 5.15
C ALA A 35 13.99 12.48 6.29
N GLN A 36 12.85 13.08 5.98
CA GLN A 36 11.90 13.64 6.93
C GLN A 36 11.43 12.58 7.93
N ARG A 37 11.16 11.35 7.45
CA ARG A 37 10.76 10.23 8.30
C ARG A 37 11.88 9.82 9.25
N ALA A 38 13.13 9.80 8.78
CA ALA A 38 14.29 9.52 9.61
C ALA A 38 14.48 10.61 10.65
N GLU A 39 14.44 11.88 10.27
CA GLU A 39 14.57 13.04 11.16
C GLU A 39 13.52 13.03 12.28
N VAL A 40 12.23 12.96 11.92
CA VAL A 40 11.13 12.89 12.89
C VAL A 40 11.27 11.65 13.80
N GLY A 41 11.71 10.53 13.24
CA GLY A 41 11.94 9.30 14.00
C GLY A 41 13.07 9.41 15.00
N THR A 42 14.18 10.06 14.62
CA THR A 42 15.34 10.33 15.46
C THR A 42 14.96 11.28 16.59
N LEU A 43 14.30 12.41 16.27
CA LEU A 43 13.85 13.39 17.25
C LEU A 43 12.88 12.77 18.28
N TYR A 44 11.99 11.89 17.82
CA TYR A 44 11.05 11.18 18.69
C TYR A 44 11.75 10.28 19.71
N LYS A 45 12.82 9.59 19.28
CA LYS A 45 13.57 8.66 20.13
C LYS A 45 14.57 9.37 21.05
N GLN A 46 15.23 10.42 20.55
CA GLN A 46 16.41 11.00 21.19
C GLN A 46 16.13 12.27 21.99
N ALA A 47 15.08 13.03 21.66
CA ALA A 47 14.83 14.31 22.32
C ALA A 47 13.46 14.35 23.01
N SER A 48 12.37 14.39 22.23
CA SER A 48 11.03 14.57 22.78
C SER A 48 9.95 14.10 21.83
N SER A 49 9.02 13.32 22.38
CA SER A 49 7.80 12.92 21.68
C SER A 49 6.97 14.13 21.21
N PHE A 50 6.95 15.21 21.99
CA PHE A 50 6.18 16.41 21.66
C PHE A 50 6.82 17.19 20.51
N GLU A 51 8.13 17.44 20.57
CA GLU A 51 8.84 18.16 19.50
C GLU A 51 8.81 17.39 18.18
N ALA A 52 8.96 16.06 18.22
CA ALA A 52 8.80 15.22 17.04
C ALA A 52 7.38 15.27 16.45
N LYS A 53 6.35 15.33 17.29
CA LYS A 53 4.97 15.52 16.82
C LYS A 53 4.76 16.89 16.21
N LYS A 54 5.35 17.94 16.77
CA LYS A 54 5.28 19.32 16.26
C LYS A 54 5.95 19.42 14.88
N LEU A 55 7.19 18.96 14.76
CA LEU A 55 7.91 18.91 13.48
C LEU A 55 7.16 18.06 12.45
N GLY A 56 6.76 16.84 12.85
CA GLY A 56 6.05 15.92 11.98
C GLY A 56 4.71 16.47 11.48
N ALA A 57 3.93 17.14 12.35
CA ALA A 57 2.68 17.76 11.93
C ALA A 57 2.88 18.85 10.87
N ALA A 58 3.89 19.69 11.04
CA ALA A 58 4.21 20.75 10.08
C ALA A 58 4.64 20.18 8.71
N LEU A 59 5.49 19.15 8.71
CA LEU A 59 5.94 18.47 7.48
C LEU A 59 4.78 17.76 6.77
N ILE A 60 3.97 17.02 7.52
CA ILE A 60 2.79 16.33 6.99
C ILE A 60 1.84 17.33 6.33
N ALA A 61 1.51 18.44 7.00
CA ALA A 61 0.61 19.45 6.45
C ALA A 61 1.15 20.02 5.12
N LYS A 62 2.44 20.36 5.06
CA LYS A 62 3.10 20.85 3.83
C LYS A 62 3.03 19.83 2.70
N ASN A 63 3.34 18.57 2.98
CA ASN A 63 3.37 17.53 1.95
C ASN A 63 1.96 17.18 1.45
N VAL A 64 0.97 17.14 2.36
CA VAL A 64 -0.44 16.93 1.96
C VAL A 64 -0.91 18.07 1.07
N ALA A 65 -0.58 19.32 1.37
CA ALA A 65 -0.90 20.46 0.49
C ALA A 65 -0.31 20.27 -0.92
N GLN A 66 0.95 19.84 -1.04
CA GLN A 66 1.57 19.56 -2.34
C GLN A 66 0.85 18.46 -3.12
N HIS A 67 0.40 17.39 -2.44
CA HIS A 67 -0.37 16.32 -3.09
C HIS A 67 -1.74 16.81 -3.56
N ILE A 68 -2.40 17.66 -2.79
CA ILE A 68 -3.67 18.29 -3.21
C ILE A 68 -3.46 19.11 -4.47
N GLU A 69 -2.44 19.95 -4.51
CA GLU A 69 -2.15 20.82 -5.66
C GLU A 69 -1.77 20.02 -6.93
N ARG A 70 -0.95 18.96 -6.76
CA ARG A 70 -0.31 18.28 -7.89
C ARG A 70 -1.01 17.00 -8.33
N GLN A 71 -1.50 16.21 -7.39
CA GLN A 71 -1.99 14.86 -7.65
C GLN A 71 -3.51 14.75 -7.55
N PHE A 72 -4.14 15.56 -6.69
CA PHE A 72 -5.57 15.46 -6.42
C PHE A 72 -6.40 16.66 -6.90
N SER A 73 -5.78 17.66 -7.52
CA SER A 73 -6.43 18.91 -7.92
C SER A 73 -7.57 18.75 -8.93
N THR A 74 -7.57 17.65 -9.69
CA THR A 74 -8.60 17.32 -10.69
C THR A 74 -9.64 16.32 -10.18
N LYS A 75 -9.57 15.90 -8.91
CA LYS A 75 -10.50 14.91 -8.35
C LYS A 75 -11.89 15.53 -8.14
N PRO A 76 -12.96 14.81 -8.49
CA PRO A 76 -14.32 15.31 -8.36
C PRO A 76 -14.75 15.41 -6.89
N LYS A 77 -15.84 16.13 -6.62
CA LYS A 77 -16.33 16.39 -5.25
C LYS A 77 -16.72 15.10 -4.51
N ASP A 78 -17.26 14.12 -5.22
CA ASP A 78 -17.71 12.84 -4.68
C ASP A 78 -16.58 11.82 -4.50
N TRP A 79 -15.33 12.18 -4.84
CA TRP A 79 -14.18 11.31 -4.73
C TRP A 79 -14.00 10.74 -3.30
N LYS A 80 -13.85 9.42 -3.24
CA LYS A 80 -13.79 8.63 -2.00
C LYS A 80 -12.46 7.84 -1.91
N PRO A 81 -11.38 8.46 -1.42
CA PRO A 81 -10.11 7.78 -1.25
C PRO A 81 -10.00 7.03 0.09
N LEU A 82 -9.37 5.84 0.05
CA LEU A 82 -8.93 5.11 1.23
C LEU A 82 -7.45 5.40 1.50
N VAL A 83 -7.12 6.04 2.62
CA VAL A 83 -5.73 6.37 2.99
C VAL A 83 -5.18 5.38 4.01
N TYR A 84 -3.98 4.88 3.80
CA TYR A 84 -3.30 4.05 4.81
C TYR A 84 -1.86 4.51 5.06
N CYS A 85 -1.37 4.18 6.25
CA CYS A 85 0.05 4.21 6.58
C CYS A 85 0.42 2.89 7.25
N TRP A 86 1.64 2.74 7.78
CA TRP A 86 2.08 1.47 8.38
C TRP A 86 1.12 0.86 9.41
N ARG A 87 0.54 1.68 10.31
CA ARG A 87 -0.33 1.23 11.42
C ARG A 87 -1.71 1.89 11.46
N GLY A 88 -2.11 2.62 10.42
CA GLY A 88 -3.36 3.39 10.42
C GLY A 88 -3.40 4.49 11.50
N GLY A 89 -2.24 5.07 11.82
CA GLY A 89 -2.10 6.08 12.86
C GLY A 89 -2.08 7.51 12.33
N LYS A 90 -1.30 8.38 13.00
CA LYS A 90 -1.28 9.82 12.74
C LYS A 90 -0.98 10.23 11.29
N ARG A 91 -0.14 9.50 10.57
CA ARG A 91 0.23 9.82 9.18
C ARG A 91 -1.00 9.79 8.25
N SER A 92 -1.67 8.64 8.15
CA SER A 92 -2.88 8.50 7.34
C SER A 92 -4.05 9.30 7.90
N GLY A 93 -4.17 9.39 9.23
CA GLY A 93 -5.22 10.18 9.88
C GLY A 93 -5.13 11.67 9.55
N ALA A 94 -3.93 12.25 9.53
CA ALA A 94 -3.73 13.66 9.19
C ALA A 94 -4.05 13.97 7.72
N MET A 95 -3.60 13.12 6.79
CA MET A 95 -3.95 13.26 5.38
C MET A 95 -5.46 13.14 5.17
N ALA A 96 -6.10 12.09 5.69
CA ALA A 96 -7.55 11.91 5.56
C ALA A 96 -8.33 13.06 6.19
N HIS A 97 -7.86 13.62 7.31
CA HIS A 97 -8.48 14.81 7.91
C HIS A 97 -8.44 16.00 6.94
N ILE A 98 -7.28 16.36 6.40
CA ILE A 98 -7.17 17.49 5.47
C ILE A 98 -8.00 17.24 4.20
N LEU A 99 -8.01 16.01 3.66
CA LEU A 99 -8.83 15.67 2.49
C LEU A 99 -10.34 15.81 2.79
N ARG A 100 -10.78 15.52 4.02
CA ARG A 100 -12.17 15.77 4.44
C ARG A 100 -12.49 17.25 4.58
N GLU A 101 -11.53 18.09 5.00
CA GLU A 101 -11.72 19.55 5.03
C GLU A 101 -11.91 20.14 3.61
N VAL A 102 -11.35 19.49 2.58
CA VAL A 102 -11.63 19.84 1.17
C VAL A 102 -13.07 19.47 0.77
N GLY A 103 -13.69 18.50 1.45
CA GLY A 103 -15.04 18.00 1.17
C GLY A 103 -15.09 16.59 0.56
N TRP A 104 -13.94 15.92 0.40
CA TRP A 104 -13.90 14.54 -0.09
C TRP A 104 -14.25 13.52 0.99
N GLN A 105 -14.72 12.34 0.56
CA GLN A 105 -15.14 11.25 1.44
C GLN A 105 -13.94 10.39 1.89
N ALA A 106 -12.87 11.03 2.36
CA ALA A 106 -11.63 10.34 2.69
C ALA A 106 -11.75 9.47 3.96
N GLU A 107 -11.45 8.18 3.80
CA GLU A 107 -11.43 7.20 4.88
C GLU A 107 -10.00 6.72 5.18
N THR A 108 -9.81 6.05 6.32
CA THR A 108 -8.51 5.47 6.69
C THR A 108 -8.62 3.98 6.90
N LEU A 109 -7.66 3.20 6.37
CA LEU A 109 -7.59 1.76 6.63
C LEU A 109 -7.25 1.49 8.10
N PRO A 110 -8.17 0.89 8.90
CA PRO A 110 -7.89 0.58 10.30
C PRO A 110 -6.71 -0.39 10.44
N GLY A 111 -5.76 -0.07 11.31
CA GLY A 111 -4.53 -0.85 11.49
C GLY A 111 -3.53 -0.75 10.32
N GLY A 112 -3.88 -0.07 9.24
CA GLY A 112 -3.01 0.28 8.12
C GLY A 112 -2.40 -0.91 7.38
N TYR A 113 -1.23 -0.69 6.78
CA TYR A 113 -0.54 -1.71 5.99
C TYR A 113 -0.24 -2.99 6.78
N ARG A 114 0.04 -2.87 8.09
CA ARG A 114 0.23 -4.04 8.96
C ARG A 114 -1.02 -4.92 9.05
N ALA A 115 -2.21 -4.32 9.12
CA ALA A 115 -3.46 -5.08 9.16
C ALA A 115 -3.73 -5.74 7.80
N TYR A 116 -3.47 -5.03 6.70
CA TYR A 116 -3.53 -5.62 5.36
C TYR A 116 -2.62 -6.83 5.22
N ARG A 117 -1.33 -6.72 5.58
CA ARG A 117 -0.38 -7.84 5.51
C ARG A 117 -0.84 -9.05 6.33
N ARG A 118 -1.39 -8.80 7.52
CA ARG A 118 -1.93 -9.88 8.36
C ARG A 118 -3.10 -10.56 7.68
N TRP A 119 -4.04 -9.77 7.15
CA TRP A 119 -5.19 -10.28 6.42
C TRP A 119 -4.76 -11.12 5.20
N VAL A 120 -3.73 -10.69 4.45
CA VAL A 120 -3.17 -11.47 3.33
C VAL A 120 -2.64 -12.83 3.82
N VAL A 121 -1.83 -12.86 4.88
CA VAL A 121 -1.27 -14.11 5.42
C VAL A 121 -2.36 -15.05 5.92
N GLU A 122 -3.34 -14.53 6.66
CA GLU A 122 -4.49 -15.31 7.14
C GLU A 122 -5.31 -15.86 5.97
N THR A 123 -5.56 -15.04 4.94
CA THR A 123 -6.28 -15.46 3.73
C THR A 123 -5.51 -16.56 2.98
N LEU A 124 -4.19 -16.42 2.84
CA LEU A 124 -3.34 -17.43 2.20
C LEU A 124 -3.23 -18.73 3.01
N THR A 125 -3.64 -18.74 4.27
CA THR A 125 -3.68 -19.97 5.08
C THR A 125 -4.94 -20.79 4.77
N ALA A 126 -6.05 -20.14 4.39
CA ALA A 126 -7.33 -20.79 4.15
C ALA A 126 -7.66 -20.95 2.67
N LEU A 127 -7.50 -19.90 1.87
CA LEU A 127 -7.93 -19.84 0.47
C LEU A 127 -7.35 -20.95 -0.43
N PRO A 128 -6.07 -21.36 -0.29
CA PRO A 128 -5.56 -22.44 -1.13
C PRO A 128 -6.29 -23.78 -0.96
N ALA A 129 -6.94 -24.02 0.19
CA ALA A 129 -7.73 -25.22 0.41
C ALA A 129 -9.08 -25.20 -0.33
N GLU A 130 -9.52 -24.04 -0.82
CA GLU A 130 -10.74 -23.86 -1.60
C GLU A 130 -10.48 -23.94 -3.12
N LEU A 131 -9.23 -24.17 -3.53
CA LEU A 131 -8.79 -24.17 -4.91
C LEU A 131 -8.18 -25.53 -5.28
N ASP A 132 -8.49 -26.00 -6.48
CA ASP A 132 -7.88 -27.21 -7.03
C ASP A 132 -6.62 -26.86 -7.83
N PHE A 133 -5.45 -27.20 -7.27
CA PHE A 133 -4.17 -26.97 -7.94
C PHE A 133 -3.63 -28.24 -8.60
N THR A 134 -3.28 -28.13 -9.88
CA THR A 134 -2.39 -29.10 -10.54
C THR A 134 -0.95 -28.58 -10.48
N VAL A 135 -0.15 -29.14 -9.58
CA VAL A 135 1.24 -28.71 -9.38
C VAL A 135 2.14 -29.35 -10.44
N VAL A 136 2.76 -28.51 -11.28
CA VAL A 136 3.79 -28.94 -12.22
C VAL A 136 5.16 -28.83 -11.55
N HIS A 137 5.77 -29.97 -11.22
CA HIS A 137 7.09 -30.04 -10.58
C HIS A 137 8.08 -30.88 -11.39
N GLY A 138 9.38 -30.72 -11.12
CA GLY A 138 10.46 -31.42 -11.83
C GLY A 138 11.79 -30.68 -11.74
N PRO A 139 12.92 -31.33 -12.10
CA PRO A 139 14.25 -30.75 -11.98
C PRO A 139 14.43 -29.48 -12.84
N THR A 140 15.45 -28.68 -12.53
CA THR A 140 15.86 -27.56 -13.39
C THR A 140 16.20 -28.09 -14.79
N GLY A 141 15.82 -27.35 -15.83
CA GLY A 141 16.02 -27.77 -17.22
C GLY A 141 14.97 -28.74 -17.78
N SER A 142 13.97 -29.18 -17.01
CA SER A 142 12.90 -30.05 -17.51
C SER A 142 11.82 -29.36 -18.35
N GLY A 143 11.97 -28.06 -18.63
CA GLY A 143 11.05 -27.31 -19.49
C GLY A 143 9.73 -26.87 -18.85
N LYS A 144 9.61 -26.87 -17.52
CA LYS A 144 8.38 -26.46 -16.79
C LYS A 144 7.85 -25.10 -17.23
N SER A 145 8.70 -24.08 -17.28
CA SER A 145 8.30 -22.72 -17.67
C SER A 145 7.79 -22.66 -19.12
N ARG A 146 8.39 -23.47 -20.02
CA ARG A 146 7.88 -23.61 -21.42
C ARG A 146 6.51 -24.29 -21.46
N PHE A 147 6.29 -25.29 -20.62
CA PHE A 147 5.01 -25.98 -20.51
C PHE A 147 3.92 -25.05 -19.93
N LEU A 148 4.20 -24.35 -18.84
CA LEU A 148 3.30 -23.34 -18.26
C LEU A 148 2.94 -22.25 -19.28
N ALA A 149 3.92 -21.74 -20.04
CA ALA A 149 3.68 -20.77 -21.10
C ALA A 149 2.83 -21.34 -22.26
N ALA A 150 2.96 -22.64 -22.57
CA ALA A 150 2.10 -23.30 -23.57
C ALA A 150 0.66 -23.43 -23.07
N LEU A 151 0.46 -23.81 -21.80
CA LEU A 151 -0.85 -23.87 -21.16
C LEU A 151 -1.53 -22.50 -21.14
N ALA A 152 -0.80 -21.45 -20.74
CA ALA A 152 -1.32 -20.08 -20.74
C ALA A 152 -1.76 -19.62 -22.14
N ARG A 153 -0.96 -19.92 -23.18
CA ARG A 153 -1.31 -19.63 -24.58
C ARG A 153 -2.52 -20.41 -25.08
N ALA A 154 -2.76 -21.60 -24.53
CA ALA A 154 -3.94 -22.41 -24.82
C ALA A 154 -5.20 -21.96 -24.04
N GLY A 155 -5.11 -20.89 -23.24
CA GLY A 155 -6.23 -20.33 -22.47
C GLY A 155 -6.44 -20.97 -21.09
N ALA A 156 -5.50 -21.79 -20.61
CA ALA A 156 -5.57 -22.32 -19.25
C ALA A 156 -5.22 -21.23 -18.21
N GLN A 157 -5.79 -21.36 -17.01
CA GLN A 157 -5.39 -20.56 -15.87
C GLN A 157 -4.03 -21.06 -15.36
N VAL A 158 -3.03 -20.19 -15.35
CA VAL A 158 -1.66 -20.55 -14.97
C VAL A 158 -1.15 -19.60 -13.88
N LEU A 159 -0.58 -20.18 -12.84
CA LEU A 159 0.14 -19.47 -11.78
C LEU A 159 1.62 -19.86 -11.86
N ASP A 160 2.45 -18.98 -12.42
CA ASP A 160 3.90 -19.18 -12.52
C ASP A 160 4.61 -18.55 -11.33
N LEU A 161 4.93 -19.38 -10.33
CA LEU A 161 5.56 -18.92 -9.08
C LEU A 161 7.03 -18.47 -9.26
N GLU A 162 7.78 -19.04 -10.22
CA GLU A 162 9.16 -18.63 -10.49
C GLU A 162 9.18 -17.20 -11.03
N THR A 163 8.31 -16.93 -12.01
CA THR A 163 8.14 -15.59 -12.59
C THR A 163 7.67 -14.58 -11.54
N LEU A 164 6.71 -14.95 -10.69
CA LEU A 164 6.23 -14.08 -9.61
C LEU A 164 7.27 -13.81 -8.53
N ALA A 165 8.18 -14.76 -8.29
CA ALA A 165 9.28 -14.62 -7.35
C ALA A 165 10.48 -13.83 -7.92
N GLN A 166 10.41 -13.41 -9.19
CA GLN A 166 11.55 -12.83 -9.93
C GLN A 166 12.81 -13.71 -9.86
N HIS A 167 12.62 -15.04 -9.92
CA HIS A 167 13.68 -16.04 -9.77
C HIS A 167 14.08 -16.66 -11.11
#